data_AF-A0A645EV52-F1
#
_entry.id   AF-A0A645EV52-F1
#
_cell.length_a   1.000
_cell.length_b   1.000
_cell.length_c   1.000
_cell.angle_alpha   90.00
_cell.angle_beta   90.00
_cell.angle_gamma   90.00
#
_symmetry.space_group_name_H-M   'P 1'
#
loop_
_entity.id
_entity.type
_entity.pdbx_description
1 polymer ?
#
loop_
_entity_poly.entity_id
_entity_poly.type
_entity_poly.pdbx_seq_one_letter_code
_entity_poly.pdbx_strand_id
1 'polypeptide(L)'
;MKEREEISRYRQAALFLPVRLRKLAETLPKEDQAVAEEFRLRTGWPMTVLLPEGETCPWPSEPPVEPEELETLCDLGAEFSRYAAAETLREGFLPVRGGFRIGFCGSAVMKGGVCTNLTDLSSADLRIAREKHGVAEELAQQLLSDGALDSTLLLSPPLYQIRLT
;
A
#
# COMPACT_ATOMS: atom_id res chain seq x y z
N MET A 1 -9.74 12.74 17.38
CA MET A 1 -9.37 11.32 17.66
C MET A 1 -9.05 10.61 16.37
N LYS A 2 -9.97 10.60 15.40
CA LYS A 2 -9.81 10.08 14.04
C LYS A 2 -8.53 10.54 13.31
N GLU A 3 -8.26 11.84 13.28
CA GLU A 3 -7.05 12.37 12.62
C GLU A 3 -5.73 11.81 13.19
N ARG A 4 -5.65 11.62 14.52
CA ARG A 4 -4.46 11.03 15.16
C ARG A 4 -4.26 9.57 14.78
N GLU A 5 -5.36 8.83 14.64
CA GLU A 5 -5.35 7.44 14.20
C GLU A 5 -4.92 7.34 12.73
N GLU A 6 -5.47 8.20 11.87
CA GLU A 6 -5.13 8.26 10.46
C GLU A 6 -3.63 8.59 10.26
N ILE A 7 -3.08 9.54 11.01
CA ILE A 7 -1.63 9.82 11.00
C ILE A 7 -0.83 8.63 11.54
N SER A 8 -1.35 7.89 12.53
CA SER A 8 -0.70 6.67 13.04
C SER A 8 -0.62 5.59 11.95
N ARG A 9 -1.69 5.38 11.18
CA ARG A 9 -1.73 4.43 10.06
C ARG A 9 -0.71 4.80 8.98
N TYR A 10 -0.62 6.09 8.62
CA TYR A 10 0.41 6.60 7.72
C TYR A 10 1.82 6.26 8.19
N ARG A 11 2.12 6.53 9.47
CA ARG A 11 3.44 6.28 10.05
C ARG A 11 3.76 4.79 10.13
N GLN A 12 2.79 3.94 10.44
CA GLN A 12 2.95 2.49 10.41
C GLN A 12 3.31 1.98 9.02
N ALA A 13 2.64 2.50 7.97
CA ALA A 13 2.99 2.18 6.59
C ALA A 13 4.41 2.67 6.25
N ALA A 14 4.76 3.91 6.62
CA ALA A 14 6.09 4.46 6.37
C ALA A 14 7.25 3.66 6.99
N LEU A 15 6.99 2.77 7.97
CA LEU A 15 8.00 1.86 8.52
C LEU A 15 8.53 0.84 7.50
N PHE A 16 7.77 0.54 6.44
CA PHE A 16 8.23 -0.33 5.36
C PHE A 16 9.10 0.40 4.34
N LEU A 17 9.10 1.73 4.34
CA LEU A 17 9.95 2.50 3.43
C LEU A 17 11.43 2.37 3.83
N PRO A 18 12.35 2.37 2.83
CA PRO A 18 13.77 2.53 3.07
C PRO A 18 14.08 3.75 3.94
N VAL A 19 15.17 3.70 4.71
CA VAL A 19 15.48 4.69 5.77
C VAL A 19 15.39 6.13 5.28
N ARG A 20 15.93 6.43 4.09
CA ARG A 20 15.91 7.77 3.49
C ARG A 20 14.48 8.21 3.19
N LEU A 21 13.73 7.40 2.45
CA LEU A 21 12.35 7.69 2.04
C LEU A 21 11.40 7.78 3.23
N ARG A 22 11.59 6.95 4.26
CA ARG A 22 10.85 7.06 5.51
C ARG A 22 11.06 8.42 6.18
N LYS A 23 12.30 8.91 6.24
CA LYS A 23 12.59 10.24 6.81
C LYS A 23 11.89 11.34 6.03
N LEU A 24 11.84 11.24 4.70
CA LEU A 24 11.07 12.18 3.86
C LEU A 24 9.58 12.12 4.20
N ALA A 25 9.00 10.91 4.23
CA ALA A 25 7.59 10.72 4.60
C ALA A 25 7.25 11.35 5.96
N GLU A 26 8.14 11.28 6.94
CA GLU A 26 7.96 11.90 8.25
C GLU A 26 7.88 13.44 8.20
N THR A 27 8.45 14.09 7.19
CA THR A 27 8.39 15.56 7.02
C THR A 27 7.12 16.06 6.33
N LEU A 28 6.29 15.17 5.77
CA LEU A 28 5.05 15.56 5.11
C LEU A 28 4.12 16.29 6.12
N PRO A 29 3.40 17.36 5.74
CA PRO A 29 2.45 18.03 6.64
C PRO A 29 1.45 17.04 7.24
N LYS A 30 1.08 17.24 8.52
CA LYS A 30 0.20 16.30 9.25
C LYS A 30 -1.18 16.15 8.61
N GLU A 31 -1.68 17.24 8.04
CA GLU A 31 -2.92 17.28 7.28
C GLU A 31 -2.87 16.32 6.08
N ASP A 32 -1.79 16.36 5.30
CA ASP A 32 -1.56 15.41 4.20
C ASP A 32 -1.31 13.99 4.70
N GLN A 33 -0.55 13.80 5.79
CA GLN A 33 -0.37 12.47 6.41
C GLN A 33 -1.70 11.84 6.82
N ALA A 34 -2.69 12.63 7.24
CA ALA A 34 -3.99 12.13 7.65
C ALA A 34 -4.84 11.63 6.48
N VAL A 35 -4.60 12.10 5.26
CA VAL A 35 -5.42 11.77 4.09
C VAL A 35 -4.70 10.96 3.02
N ALA A 36 -3.36 10.89 3.05
CA ALA A 36 -2.57 10.17 2.07
C ALA A 36 -3.00 8.70 1.91
N GLU A 37 -3.06 8.26 0.66
CA GLU A 37 -3.56 6.95 0.25
C GLU A 37 -2.42 6.01 -0.13
N GLU A 38 -1.41 6.51 -0.84
CA GLU A 38 -0.28 5.71 -1.35
C GLU A 38 1.04 6.47 -1.29
N PHE A 39 2.13 5.78 -0.99
CA PHE A 39 3.47 6.19 -1.38
C PHE A 39 3.79 5.56 -2.73
N ARG A 40 4.31 6.35 -3.67
CA ARG A 40 4.65 5.89 -5.01
C ARG A 40 6.14 6.10 -5.26
N LEU A 41 6.80 5.02 -5.63
CA LEU A 41 8.23 4.94 -5.83
C LEU A 41 8.49 4.53 -7.28
N ARG A 42 9.23 5.35 -8.03
CA ARG A 42 9.58 5.07 -9.43
C ARG A 42 11.06 5.34 -9.63
N THR A 43 11.79 4.35 -10.12
CA THR A 43 13.23 4.49 -10.38
C THR A 43 13.48 5.68 -11.29
N GLY A 44 14.42 6.56 -10.91
CA GLY A 44 14.75 7.77 -11.66
C GLY A 44 13.80 8.96 -11.43
N TRP A 45 12.81 8.83 -10.55
CA TRP A 45 11.93 9.92 -10.13
C TRP A 45 11.95 10.11 -8.61
N PRO A 46 11.76 11.34 -8.09
CA PRO A 46 11.53 11.55 -6.66
C PRO A 46 10.29 10.77 -6.19
N MET A 47 10.27 10.41 -4.91
CA MET A 47 9.10 9.75 -4.30
C MET A 47 7.88 10.69 -4.33
N THR A 48 6.73 10.14 -4.71
CA THR A 48 5.45 10.84 -4.77
C THR A 48 4.46 10.27 -3.77
N VAL A 49 3.40 11.04 -3.49
CA VAL A 49 2.31 10.64 -2.59
C VAL A 49 0.98 10.82 -3.31
N LEU A 50 0.14 9.78 -3.29
CA LEU A 50 -1.25 9.89 -3.72
C LEU A 50 -2.08 10.45 -2.57
N LEU A 51 -2.70 11.60 -2.80
CA LEU A 51 -3.71 12.21 -1.94
C LEU A 51 -5.10 12.05 -2.61
N PRO A 52 -6.20 12.26 -1.89
CA PRO A 52 -7.55 12.22 -2.48
C PRO A 52 -7.72 13.17 -3.68
N GLU A 53 -6.98 14.29 -3.70
CA GLU A 53 -7.00 15.28 -4.77
C GLU A 53 -6.16 14.87 -5.99
N GLY A 54 -5.30 13.86 -5.85
CA GLY A 54 -4.43 13.34 -6.89
C GLY A 54 -3.00 13.07 -6.44
N GLU A 55 -2.15 12.69 -7.39
CA GLU A 55 -0.74 12.42 -7.13
C GLU A 55 0.06 13.72 -7.03
N THR A 56 0.87 13.83 -5.99
CA THR A 56 1.73 14.99 -5.72
C THR A 56 3.18 14.56 -5.58
N CYS A 57 4.11 15.48 -5.84
CA CYS A 57 5.54 15.29 -5.60
C CYS A 57 5.99 16.27 -4.51
N PRO A 58 5.85 15.92 -3.21
CA PRO A 58 6.14 16.83 -2.11
C PRO A 58 7.62 17.21 -2.00
N TRP A 59 8.51 16.37 -2.53
CA TRP A 59 9.96 16.53 -2.44
C TRP A 59 10.63 16.58 -3.83
N PRO A 60 10.32 17.58 -4.68
CA PRO A 60 10.81 17.62 -6.06
C PRO A 60 12.33 17.82 -6.17
N SER A 61 12.96 18.36 -5.12
CA SER A 61 14.41 18.59 -5.06
C SER A 61 15.20 17.43 -4.47
N GLU A 62 14.53 16.40 -3.96
CA GLU A 62 15.21 15.22 -3.40
C GLU A 62 15.76 14.33 -4.50
N PRO A 63 16.86 13.58 -4.23
CA PRO A 63 17.38 12.63 -5.19
C PRO A 63 16.31 11.61 -5.61
N PRO A 64 16.32 11.21 -6.90
CA PRO A 64 15.47 10.15 -7.40
C PRO A 64 15.51 8.88 -6.55
N VAL A 65 14.44 8.08 -6.63
CA VAL A 65 14.44 6.73 -6.08
C VAL A 65 15.41 5.86 -6.88
N GLU A 66 16.25 5.13 -6.16
CA GLU A 66 17.21 4.18 -6.73
C GLU A 66 16.63 2.74 -6.76
N PRO A 67 17.04 1.87 -7.70
CA PRO A 67 16.58 0.48 -7.73
C PRO A 67 16.81 -0.26 -6.40
N GLU A 68 17.92 0.00 -5.72
CA GLU A 68 18.28 -0.59 -4.43
C GLU A 68 17.29 -0.23 -3.32
N GLU A 69 16.64 0.92 -3.41
CA GLU A 69 15.58 1.32 -2.47
C GLU A 69 14.30 0.50 -2.70
N LEU A 70 13.98 0.14 -3.94
CA LEU A 70 12.87 -0.76 -4.25
C LEU A 70 13.16 -2.18 -3.76
N GLU A 71 14.38 -2.66 -3.93
CA GLU A 71 14.81 -3.95 -3.38
C GLU A 71 14.75 -3.96 -1.85
N THR A 72 15.21 -2.88 -1.20
CA THR A 72 15.11 -2.72 0.25
C THR A 72 13.65 -2.71 0.72
N LEU A 73 12.75 -2.03 -0.01
CA LEU A 73 11.32 -2.03 0.26
C LEU A 73 10.74 -3.46 0.16
N CYS A 74 11.12 -4.21 -0.87
CA CYS A 74 10.72 -5.61 -1.04
C CYS A 74 11.20 -6.49 0.13
N ASP A 75 12.45 -6.33 0.57
CA ASP A 75 12.98 -7.06 1.72
C ASP A 75 12.24 -6.74 3.02
N LEU A 76 12.01 -5.45 3.29
CA LEU A 76 11.26 -5.01 4.46
C LEU A 76 9.82 -5.54 4.44
N GLY A 77 9.16 -5.51 3.28
CA GLY A 77 7.80 -6.01 3.09
C GLY A 77 7.69 -7.52 3.24
N ALA A 78 8.68 -8.27 2.75
CA ALA A 78 8.74 -9.71 2.89
C ALA A 78 9.24 -10.18 4.27
N GLU A 79 9.48 -9.26 5.22
CA GLU A 79 10.12 -9.53 6.51
C GLU A 79 11.45 -10.30 6.35
N PHE A 80 12.22 -9.97 5.30
CA PHE A 80 13.43 -10.66 4.87
C PHE A 80 13.25 -12.15 4.52
N SER A 81 12.01 -12.62 4.33
CA SER A 81 11.65 -13.97 3.93
C SER A 81 11.07 -13.99 2.51
N ARG A 82 11.88 -13.60 1.52
CA ARG A 82 11.45 -13.57 0.11
C ARG A 82 10.94 -14.91 -0.41
N TYR A 83 11.42 -16.03 0.13
CA TYR A 83 10.92 -17.37 -0.23
C TYR A 83 9.48 -17.61 0.21
N ALA A 84 9.11 -17.17 1.43
CA ALA A 84 7.73 -17.29 1.91
C ALA A 84 6.79 -16.36 1.15
N ALA A 85 7.32 -15.26 0.62
CA ALA A 85 6.58 -14.26 -0.12
C ALA A 85 6.65 -14.43 -1.65
N ALA A 86 7.34 -15.46 -2.15
CA ALA A 86 7.67 -15.63 -3.56
C ALA A 86 6.43 -15.82 -4.44
N GLU A 87 5.39 -16.47 -3.92
CA GLU A 87 4.13 -16.67 -4.66
C GLU A 87 3.40 -15.34 -4.87
N THR A 88 3.26 -14.53 -3.82
CA THR A 88 2.63 -13.20 -3.91
C THR A 88 3.47 -12.20 -4.72
N LEU A 89 4.80 -12.26 -4.58
CA LEU A 89 5.71 -11.45 -5.41
C LEU A 89 5.58 -11.76 -6.91
N ARG A 90 5.33 -13.01 -7.31
CA ARG A 90 5.05 -13.35 -8.71
C ARG A 90 3.82 -12.65 -9.26
N GLU A 91 2.82 -12.45 -8.41
CA GLU A 91 1.60 -11.69 -8.72
C GLU A 91 1.81 -10.17 -8.66
N GLY A 92 3.05 -9.71 -8.38
CA GLY A 92 3.42 -8.30 -8.36
C GLY A 92 2.96 -7.55 -7.12
N PHE A 93 2.67 -8.22 -6.00
CA PHE A 93 2.36 -7.52 -4.75
C PHE A 93 2.70 -8.29 -3.49
N LEU A 94 2.88 -7.57 -2.39
CA LEU A 94 3.08 -8.09 -1.05
C LEU A 94 2.05 -7.51 -0.08
N PRO A 95 1.13 -8.32 0.47
CA PRO A 95 0.41 -7.92 1.67
C PRO A 95 1.39 -7.88 2.84
N VAL A 96 1.35 -6.82 3.64
CA VAL A 96 2.25 -6.66 4.78
C VAL A 96 1.46 -6.41 6.07
N ARG A 97 2.10 -6.67 7.21
CA ARG A 97 1.47 -6.53 8.54
C ARG A 97 0.85 -5.14 8.71
N GLY A 98 -0.28 -5.09 9.41
CA GLY A 98 -1.08 -3.88 9.54
C GLY A 98 -2.12 -3.73 8.42
N GLY A 99 -2.24 -4.66 7.48
CA GLY A 99 -3.24 -4.63 6.41
C GLY A 99 -2.85 -3.74 5.23
N PHE A 100 -1.60 -3.29 5.16
CA PHE A 100 -1.07 -2.55 4.02
C PHE A 100 -0.72 -3.51 2.89
N ARG A 101 -0.53 -2.95 1.69
CA ARG A 101 -0.12 -3.69 0.50
C ARG A 101 0.97 -2.92 -0.21
N ILE A 102 1.98 -3.63 -0.69
CA ILE A 102 3.01 -3.09 -1.56
C ILE A 102 2.82 -3.70 -2.95
N GLY A 103 2.57 -2.91 -3.99
CA GLY A 103 2.65 -3.35 -5.38
C GLY A 103 4.06 -3.18 -5.92
N PHE A 104 4.46 -4.06 -6.82
CA PHE A 104 5.77 -4.03 -7.48
C PHE A 104 5.61 -4.20 -8.99
N CYS A 105 6.40 -3.42 -9.74
CA CYS A 105 6.60 -3.60 -11.16
C CYS A 105 8.08 -3.86 -11.44
N GLY A 106 8.35 -4.74 -12.38
CA GLY A 106 9.70 -5.11 -12.80
C GLY A 106 9.65 -6.05 -14.01
N SER A 107 10.78 -6.66 -14.31
CA SER A 107 10.91 -7.69 -15.33
C SER A 107 10.40 -9.03 -14.84
N ALA A 108 9.46 -9.63 -15.57
CA ALA A 108 8.96 -10.98 -15.26
C ALA A 108 9.91 -12.06 -15.79
N VAL A 109 10.35 -12.95 -14.91
CA VAL A 109 11.17 -14.13 -15.28
C VAL A 109 10.23 -15.29 -15.59
N MET A 110 10.14 -15.66 -16.87
CA MET A 110 9.20 -16.67 -17.35
C MET A 110 9.85 -18.06 -17.47
N LYS A 111 9.16 -19.11 -17.01
CA LYS A 111 9.54 -20.51 -17.26
C LYS A 111 8.31 -21.33 -17.63
N GLY A 112 8.30 -21.92 -18.82
CA GLY A 112 7.17 -22.72 -19.28
C GLY A 112 5.84 -21.96 -19.38
N GLY A 113 5.88 -20.66 -19.69
CA GLY A 113 4.68 -19.81 -19.79
C GLY A 113 4.18 -19.25 -18.46
N VAL A 114 4.84 -19.58 -17.34
CA VAL A 114 4.46 -19.09 -16.00
C VAL A 114 5.51 -18.10 -15.48
N CYS A 115 5.06 -17.02 -14.84
CA CYS A 115 5.94 -16.10 -14.13
C CYS A 115 6.53 -16.80 -12.89
N THR A 116 7.85 -16.88 -12.82
CA THR A 116 8.57 -17.53 -11.73
C THR A 116 9.24 -16.57 -10.76
N ASN A 117 9.44 -15.32 -11.15
CA ASN A 117 9.95 -14.27 -10.29
C ASN A 117 9.77 -12.89 -10.95
N LEU A 118 9.85 -11.83 -10.16
CA LEU A 118 10.12 -10.47 -10.65
C LEU A 118 11.59 -10.12 -10.38
N THR A 119 12.24 -9.51 -11.36
CA THR A 119 13.60 -8.93 -11.25
C THR A 119 13.57 -7.49 -11.72
N ASP A 120 14.68 -6.76 -11.52
CA ASP A 120 14.85 -5.40 -12.03
C ASP A 120 13.67 -4.49 -11.68
N LEU A 121 13.37 -4.37 -10.38
CA LEU A 121 12.25 -3.57 -9.90
C LEU A 121 12.39 -2.13 -10.42
N SER A 122 11.31 -1.64 -11.04
CA SER A 122 11.26 -0.31 -11.69
C SER A 122 10.30 0.64 -10.99
N SER A 123 9.30 0.11 -10.28
CA SER A 123 8.43 0.89 -9.42
C SER A 123 7.83 0.06 -8.31
N ALA A 124 7.39 0.74 -7.25
CA ALA A 124 6.54 0.17 -6.22
C ALA A 124 5.51 1.20 -5.75
N ASP A 125 4.36 0.72 -5.32
CA ASP A 125 3.37 1.50 -4.58
C ASP A 125 3.19 0.88 -3.20
N LEU A 126 3.15 1.69 -2.14
CA LEU A 126 2.81 1.25 -0.79
C LEU A 126 1.49 1.90 -0.40
N ARG A 127 0.45 1.08 -0.28
CA ARG A 127 -0.88 1.53 0.00
C ARG A 127 -1.22 1.54 1.48
N ILE A 128 -1.75 2.67 1.94
CA ILE A 128 -2.07 2.94 3.34
C ILE A 128 -3.52 2.50 3.62
N ALA A 129 -3.68 1.33 4.23
CA ALA A 129 -4.97 0.85 4.70
C ALA A 129 -5.47 1.70 5.87
N ARG A 130 -6.70 2.21 5.72
CA ARG A 130 -7.40 3.04 6.70
C ARG A 130 -8.80 2.48 6.90
N GLU A 131 -9.27 2.47 8.14
CA GLU A 131 -10.63 2.06 8.44
C GLU A 131 -11.58 3.24 8.22
N LYS A 132 -12.72 2.96 7.57
CA LYS A 132 -13.76 3.97 7.32
C LYS A 132 -15.04 3.55 8.05
N HIS A 133 -15.12 3.92 9.33
CA HIS A 133 -16.32 3.72 10.13
C HIS A 133 -17.52 4.50 9.59
N GLY A 134 -18.71 3.94 9.76
CA GLY A 134 -19.99 4.55 9.38
C GLY A 134 -20.36 4.42 7.90
N VAL A 135 -19.42 4.05 7.01
CA VAL A 135 -19.69 3.92 5.56
C VAL A 135 -20.75 2.85 5.26
N ALA A 136 -20.82 1.81 6.09
CA ALA A 136 -21.78 0.74 5.94
C ALA A 136 -23.04 0.92 6.82
N GLU A 137 -23.23 2.04 7.52
CA GLU A 137 -24.31 2.17 8.52
C GLU A 137 -25.71 2.13 7.88
N GLU A 138 -25.90 2.86 6.77
CA GLU A 138 -27.13 2.82 5.98
C GLU A 138 -27.36 1.47 5.29
N LEU A 139 -26.28 0.80 4.91
CA LEU A 139 -26.34 -0.50 4.25
C LEU A 139 -26.58 -1.64 5.26
N ALA A 140 -26.03 -1.55 6.46
CA ALA A 140 -26.10 -2.58 7.50
C ALA A 140 -27.56 -2.90 7.86
N GLN A 141 -28.43 -1.88 7.93
CA GLN A 141 -29.86 -2.06 8.18
C GLN A 141 -30.56 -2.88 7.08
N GLN A 142 -30.04 -2.87 5.85
CA GLN A 142 -30.57 -3.62 4.71
C GLN A 142 -29.97 -5.03 4.57
N LEU A 143 -28.81 -5.26 5.19
CA LEU A 143 -28.11 -6.54 5.16
C LEU A 143 -28.43 -7.44 6.36
N LEU A 144 -29.16 -6.91 7.35
CA LEU A 144 -29.53 -7.61 8.57
C LEU A 144 -31.00 -8.02 8.53
N SER A 145 -31.27 -9.32 8.59
CA SER A 145 -32.61 -9.90 8.78
C SER A 145 -32.66 -10.63 10.13
N ASP A 146 -33.63 -10.30 10.99
CA ASP A 146 -33.79 -10.88 12.33
C ASP A 146 -32.51 -10.80 13.22
N GLY A 147 -31.72 -9.74 13.03
CA GLY A 147 -30.47 -9.52 13.78
C GLY A 147 -29.30 -10.39 13.31
N ALA A 148 -29.46 -11.14 12.22
CA ALA A 148 -28.40 -11.88 11.55
C ALA A 148 -28.04 -11.25 10.21
N LEU A 149 -26.76 -11.28 9.84
CA LEU A 149 -26.32 -10.84 8.53
C LEU A 149 -26.78 -11.86 7.48
N ASP A 150 -27.54 -11.42 6.49
CA ASP A 150 -27.90 -12.23 5.35
C ASP A 150 -26.66 -12.58 4.52
N SER A 151 -26.72 -13.69 3.79
CA SER A 151 -25.67 -14.10 2.85
C SER A 151 -25.48 -13.03 1.78
N THR A 152 -24.48 -12.17 1.98
CA THR A 152 -24.25 -10.96 1.19
C THR A 152 -22.89 -11.03 0.50
N LEU A 153 -22.89 -10.82 -0.82
CA LEU A 153 -21.66 -10.66 -1.60
C LEU A 153 -21.39 -9.18 -1.82
N LEU A 154 -20.25 -8.70 -1.33
CA LEU A 154 -19.78 -7.34 -1.58
C LEU A 154 -18.82 -7.34 -2.78
N LEU A 155 -19.20 -6.61 -3.83
CA LEU A 155 -18.42 -6.48 -5.05
C LEU A 155 -17.86 -5.06 -5.15
N SER A 156 -16.56 -4.95 -5.42
CA SER A 156 -15.91 -3.67 -5.70
C SER A 156 -14.81 -3.86 -6.75
N PRO A 157 -14.46 -2.78 -7.49
CA PRO A 157 -13.25 -2.79 -8.32
C PRO A 157 -12.01 -3.18 -7.50
N PRO A 158 -10.96 -3.74 -8.13
CA PRO A 158 -9.70 -4.07 -7.47
C PRO A 158 -9.04 -2.78 -6.98
N LEU A 159 -9.40 -2.38 -5.76
CA LEU A 159 -8.87 -1.27 -4.97
C LEU A 159 -9.63 -1.16 -3.63
N TYR A 160 -10.80 -1.75 -3.39
CA TYR A 160 -11.43 -1.66 -2.06
C TYR A 160 -11.32 -2.99 -1.32
N GLN A 161 -10.61 -3.02 -0.18
CA GLN A 161 -10.74 -4.12 0.76
C GLN A 161 -11.93 -3.82 1.66
N ILE A 162 -12.99 -4.59 1.52
CA ILE A 162 -14.17 -4.48 2.37
C ILE A 162 -14.11 -5.57 3.42
N ARG A 163 -14.17 -5.19 4.70
CA ARG A 163 -14.28 -6.11 5.83
C ARG A 163 -15.51 -5.74 6.62
N LEU A 164 -16.47 -6.67 6.72
CA LEU A 164 -17.55 -6.59 7.68
C LEU A 164 -17.04 -7.22 8.98
N THR A 165 -17.08 -6.48 10.08
CA THR A 165 -16.79 -6.97 11.44
C THR A 165 -18.03 -6.87 12.29
#